data_AF-A0A6A3HGU9-F1
#
_entry.id   AF-A0A6A3HGU9-F1
#
_cell.length_a   1.000
_cell.length_b   1.000
_cell.length_c   1.000
_cell.angle_alpha   90.00
_cell.angle_beta   90.00
_cell.angle_gamma   90.00
#
_symmetry.space_group_name_H-M   'P 1'
#
loop_
_entity.id
_entity.type
_entity.pdbx_description
1 polymer ?
#
loop_
_entity_poly.entity_id
_entity_poly.type
_entity_poly.pdbx_seq_one_letter_code
_entity_poly.pdbx_strand_id
1 'polypeptide(L)'
;MMLWNKLNESHCPKYAPERYYLAAEALLDELEEQEVQPLFRGRLSATGDAEEELLPEDFEPEQDDKSEDADWNADDDGVPADDVSEVECMSDSVTAPKRRKRRGSQTPSADQPPAKRSRGGSRSLLAQKEYSKLTAAEKAMVETPKDGMVSWRHHGIRVKHADPSSTKNSQTLGFPDYSPNRHDLDLLKARFNPEDFHRLLTTVFPWRQMYDDRVKELYFHRLEDLSDAGVKFLDGMVDFMNGNSRAFWNALHWIMFLPGDVDSVAGKIHARRRRAHNPVSKRGATLVKRHKRNGVRASLFYEPGVWKYPAKVCHWIPKDPSALHQRSLEDQLARLDAAEPARLQWAHCASDKERFAHIPVEVRDLLIPADERDLISDAAP
;
A
#
# COMPACT_ATOMS: atom_id res chain seq x y z
N MET A 1 -12.54 -14.59 -49.47
CA MET A 1 -12.08 -13.18 -49.42
C MET A 1 -13.10 -12.27 -48.72
N MET A 2 -13.11 -12.25 -47.39
CA MET A 2 -13.59 -11.17 -46.50
C MET A 2 -12.78 -11.36 -45.19
N LEU A 3 -12.49 -10.39 -44.30
CA LEU A 3 -13.03 -9.04 -44.13
C LEU A 3 -11.92 -8.02 -43.73
N TRP A 4 -10.73 -8.10 -44.35
CA TRP A 4 -9.51 -7.40 -43.91
C TRP A 4 -9.63 -5.86 -43.76
N ASN A 5 -10.49 -5.20 -44.53
CA ASN A 5 -10.52 -3.73 -44.66
C ASN A 5 -11.21 -2.97 -43.50
N LYS A 6 -11.26 -3.52 -42.27
CA LYS A 6 -11.81 -2.82 -41.09
C LYS A 6 -10.93 -2.80 -39.83
N LEU A 7 -9.78 -3.47 -39.81
CA LEU A 7 -8.85 -3.40 -38.67
C LEU A 7 -7.93 -2.16 -38.69
N ASN A 8 -7.68 -1.60 -39.88
CA ASN A 8 -6.74 -0.50 -40.12
C ASN A 8 -7.18 0.88 -39.59
N GLU A 9 -8.43 1.05 -39.15
CA GLU A 9 -8.90 2.31 -38.51
C GLU A 9 -8.62 2.34 -37.00
N SER A 10 -8.19 1.23 -36.40
CA SER A 10 -7.68 1.20 -35.03
C SER A 10 -6.18 1.56 -34.99
N HIS A 11 -5.73 2.23 -33.92
CA HIS A 11 -4.30 2.57 -33.74
C HIS A 11 -3.43 1.38 -33.23
N CYS A 12 -4.01 0.20 -33.03
CA CYS A 12 -3.37 -0.94 -32.40
C CYS A 12 -2.42 -1.81 -33.28
N PRO A 13 -2.59 -2.00 -34.60
CA PRO A 13 -1.82 -3.00 -35.34
C PRO A 13 -0.34 -2.64 -35.56
N LYS A 14 0.09 -1.43 -35.17
CA LYS A 14 1.51 -1.02 -35.23
C LYS A 14 2.38 -1.54 -34.09
N TYR A 15 1.80 -2.18 -33.07
CA TYR A 15 2.51 -2.54 -31.83
C TYR A 15 2.28 -3.99 -31.37
N ALA A 16 1.68 -4.84 -32.19
CA ALA A 16 1.57 -6.28 -31.94
C ALA A 16 2.73 -7.02 -32.66
N PRO A 17 3.67 -7.65 -31.94
CA PRO A 17 4.74 -8.43 -32.55
C PRO A 17 4.21 -9.58 -33.41
N GLU A 18 4.79 -9.75 -34.60
CA GLU A 18 4.38 -10.70 -35.66
C GLU A 18 4.15 -12.15 -35.14
N ARG A 19 4.97 -12.59 -34.18
CA ARG A 19 4.83 -13.88 -33.48
C ARG A 19 3.43 -14.17 -32.92
N TYR A 20 2.66 -13.15 -32.53
CA TYR A 20 1.31 -13.34 -31.99
C TYR A 20 0.26 -13.58 -33.08
N TYR A 21 0.53 -13.15 -34.32
CA TYR A 21 -0.29 -13.51 -35.47
C TYR A 21 0.06 -14.94 -35.92
N LEU A 22 1.36 -15.25 -36.05
CA LEU A 22 1.82 -16.60 -36.42
C LEU A 22 1.39 -17.68 -35.41
N ALA A 23 1.39 -17.38 -34.11
CA ALA A 23 0.87 -18.29 -33.09
C ALA A 23 -0.66 -18.43 -33.11
N ALA A 24 -1.39 -17.39 -33.55
CA ALA A 24 -2.84 -17.46 -33.72
C ALA A 24 -3.23 -18.20 -35.01
N GLU A 25 -2.43 -18.09 -36.07
CA GLU A 25 -2.57 -18.87 -37.31
C GLU A 25 -2.31 -20.36 -37.03
N ALA A 26 -1.19 -20.70 -36.38
CA ALA A 26 -0.90 -22.08 -35.98
C ALA A 26 -1.99 -22.71 -35.09
N LEU A 27 -2.55 -21.96 -34.13
CA LEU A 27 -3.68 -22.41 -33.31
C LEU A 27 -5.00 -22.58 -34.08
N LEU A 28 -5.18 -21.87 -35.20
CA LEU A 28 -6.36 -22.04 -36.07
C LEU A 28 -6.18 -23.22 -37.02
N ASP A 29 -4.98 -23.40 -37.58
CA ASP A 29 -4.62 -24.56 -38.40
C ASP A 29 -4.73 -25.86 -37.58
N GLU A 30 -4.22 -25.88 -36.34
CA GLU A 30 -4.30 -27.02 -35.42
C GLU A 30 -5.74 -27.36 -35.00
N LEU A 31 -6.64 -26.36 -34.93
CA LEU A 31 -8.07 -26.58 -34.70
C LEU A 31 -8.81 -27.07 -35.97
N GLU A 32 -8.38 -26.64 -37.16
CA GLU A 32 -8.91 -27.14 -38.44
C GLU A 32 -8.49 -28.61 -38.67
N GLU A 33 -7.24 -28.99 -38.36
CA GLU A 33 -6.78 -30.39 -38.41
C GLU A 33 -7.53 -31.32 -37.43
N GLN A 34 -8.06 -30.77 -36.32
CA GLN A 34 -8.87 -31.50 -35.34
C GLN A 34 -10.37 -31.52 -35.65
N GLU A 35 -10.82 -30.88 -36.75
CA GLU A 35 -12.22 -30.59 -37.08
C GLU A 35 -13.01 -29.82 -35.97
N VAL A 36 -12.31 -29.18 -35.04
CA VAL A 36 -12.91 -28.44 -33.92
C VAL A 36 -13.16 -26.99 -34.34
N GLN A 37 -14.43 -26.61 -34.52
CA GLN A 37 -14.74 -25.20 -34.75
C GLN A 37 -14.31 -24.34 -33.56
N PRO A 38 -13.44 -23.32 -33.74
CA PRO A 38 -13.12 -22.39 -32.68
C PRO A 38 -14.40 -21.68 -32.21
N LEU A 39 -14.61 -21.61 -30.89
CA LEU A 39 -15.80 -21.03 -30.29
C LEU A 39 -16.01 -19.59 -30.75
N PHE A 40 -16.88 -19.39 -31.74
CA PHE A 40 -17.21 -18.08 -32.27
C PHE A 40 -17.83 -17.24 -31.15
N ARG A 41 -17.06 -16.28 -30.62
CA ARG A 41 -17.48 -15.45 -29.50
C ARG A 41 -18.64 -14.55 -29.96
N GLY A 42 -19.86 -15.02 -29.66
CA GLY A 42 -21.11 -14.41 -30.11
C GLY A 42 -21.24 -12.95 -29.71
N ARG A 43 -22.12 -12.22 -30.40
CA ARG A 43 -22.42 -10.81 -30.11
C ARG A 43 -22.74 -10.64 -28.62
N LEU A 44 -21.96 -9.82 -27.93
CA LEU A 44 -22.19 -9.44 -26.55
C LEU A 44 -23.63 -8.92 -26.35
N SER A 45 -24.40 -9.63 -25.52
CA SER A 45 -25.72 -9.24 -25.03
C SER A 45 -25.66 -9.18 -23.51
N ALA A 46 -26.19 -8.11 -22.91
CA ALA A 46 -25.98 -7.80 -21.50
C ALA A 46 -27.11 -8.32 -20.59
N THR A 47 -26.79 -9.32 -19.77
CA THR A 47 -27.38 -9.66 -18.46
C THR A 47 -26.33 -10.44 -17.66
N GLY A 48 -26.46 -10.49 -16.33
CA GLY A 48 -25.45 -11.06 -15.43
C GLY A 48 -25.49 -12.58 -15.26
N ASP A 49 -24.79 -13.02 -14.23
CA ASP A 49 -24.81 -14.34 -13.58
C ASP A 49 -24.41 -15.56 -14.42
N ALA A 50 -23.09 -15.80 -14.45
CA ALA A 50 -22.50 -17.14 -14.52
C ALA A 50 -21.16 -17.13 -13.75
N GLU A 51 -21.14 -17.80 -12.60
CA GLU A 51 -19.90 -18.13 -11.88
C GLU A 51 -19.38 -19.48 -12.37
N GLU A 52 -18.26 -19.48 -13.09
CA GLU A 52 -17.58 -20.67 -13.61
C GLU A 52 -16.06 -20.38 -13.48
N GLU A 53 -15.37 -20.99 -12.52
CA GLU A 53 -14.75 -22.33 -12.57
C GLU A 53 -13.54 -22.45 -13.53
N LEU A 54 -12.52 -23.17 -13.02
CA LEU A 54 -11.48 -23.87 -13.77
C LEU A 54 -10.77 -23.12 -14.92
N LEU A 55 -9.70 -22.38 -14.58
CA LEU A 55 -8.55 -22.27 -15.49
C LEU A 55 -7.62 -23.48 -15.25
N PRO A 56 -7.13 -24.17 -16.32
CA PRO A 56 -6.30 -25.37 -16.17
C PRO A 56 -4.99 -25.16 -15.40
N GLU A 57 -4.43 -26.27 -14.89
CA GLU A 57 -3.13 -26.26 -14.19
C GLU A 57 -1.94 -26.07 -15.15
N ASP A 58 -2.09 -26.47 -16.42
CA ASP A 58 -1.05 -26.37 -17.45
C ASP A 58 -1.08 -25.03 -18.20
N PHE A 59 -0.35 -24.03 -17.70
CA PHE A 59 0.08 -22.88 -18.51
C PHE A 59 1.47 -22.39 -18.12
N GLU A 60 2.48 -23.13 -18.58
CA GLU A 60 3.91 -22.77 -18.51
C GLU A 60 4.28 -21.80 -19.65
N PRO A 61 4.76 -20.58 -19.34
CA PRO A 61 5.68 -19.84 -20.20
C PRO A 61 7.12 -19.98 -19.67
N GLU A 62 8.03 -20.43 -20.52
CA GLU A 62 9.44 -20.66 -20.17
C GLU A 62 10.20 -19.42 -19.65
N GLN A 63 11.37 -19.71 -19.08
CA GLN A 63 12.08 -18.85 -18.11
C GLN A 63 12.89 -17.68 -18.70
N ASP A 64 13.33 -16.84 -17.77
CA ASP A 64 14.63 -16.15 -17.76
C ASP A 64 14.76 -14.83 -18.53
N ASP A 65 14.52 -13.72 -17.82
CA ASP A 65 15.30 -12.50 -17.99
C ASP A 65 16.06 -12.22 -16.68
N LYS A 66 17.38 -12.37 -16.71
CA LYS A 66 18.25 -12.32 -15.52
C LYS A 66 18.47 -10.88 -15.04
N SER A 67 17.50 -10.36 -14.30
CA SER A 67 17.71 -9.22 -13.39
C SER A 67 17.99 -9.72 -11.97
N GLU A 68 19.05 -9.18 -11.35
CA GLU A 68 19.56 -9.61 -10.04
C GLU A 68 18.58 -9.33 -8.88
N ASP A 69 18.83 -9.96 -7.72
CA ASP A 69 18.04 -9.84 -6.48
C ASP A 69 17.99 -8.40 -5.91
N ALA A 70 17.14 -7.56 -6.50
CA ALA A 70 16.81 -6.24 -6.01
C ALA A 70 15.66 -6.30 -4.97
N ASP A 71 16.03 -6.46 -3.69
CA ASP A 71 15.16 -6.02 -2.58
C ASP A 71 14.85 -4.52 -2.79
N TRP A 72 13.57 -4.14 -2.72
CA TRP A 72 13.05 -2.94 -3.42
C TRP A 72 13.83 -1.64 -3.10
N ASN A 73 14.65 -1.18 -4.07
CA ASN A 73 15.23 0.15 -4.05
C ASN A 73 14.18 1.21 -4.43
N ALA A 74 14.22 2.37 -3.80
CA ALA A 74 13.18 3.40 -3.87
C ALA A 74 13.34 4.38 -5.05
N ASP A 75 13.89 3.92 -6.16
CA ASP A 75 14.23 4.72 -7.34
C ASP A 75 13.64 4.14 -8.63
N ASP A 76 12.36 4.47 -8.91
CA ASP A 76 11.93 5.10 -10.16
C ASP A 76 10.48 5.66 -10.03
N ASP A 77 9.93 6.25 -11.10
CA ASP A 77 8.55 6.72 -11.29
C ASP A 77 8.08 7.81 -10.30
N GLY A 78 8.36 9.08 -10.65
CA GLY A 78 7.90 10.26 -9.91
C GLY A 78 6.50 10.75 -10.28
N VAL A 79 5.82 11.37 -9.31
CA VAL A 79 4.67 12.27 -9.51
C VAL A 79 5.00 13.57 -8.74
N PRO A 80 4.67 14.77 -9.25
CA PRO A 80 4.98 16.02 -8.55
C PRO A 80 4.25 16.11 -7.20
N ALA A 81 4.92 16.71 -6.21
CA ALA A 81 4.23 17.31 -5.07
C ALA A 81 3.60 18.64 -5.51
N ASP A 82 2.35 18.88 -5.12
CA ASP A 82 1.70 20.16 -5.36
C ASP A 82 2.22 21.23 -4.39
N ASP A 83 2.40 22.44 -4.91
CA ASP A 83 2.88 23.62 -4.20
C ASP A 83 1.81 24.16 -3.23
N VAL A 84 2.23 24.55 -2.03
CA VAL A 84 1.35 25.20 -1.03
C VAL A 84 1.91 26.56 -0.68
N SER A 85 1.33 27.59 -1.30
CA SER A 85 1.71 28.98 -1.11
C SER A 85 1.27 29.49 0.27
N GLU A 86 2.16 29.42 1.26
CA GLU A 86 1.95 30.12 2.54
C GLU A 86 2.03 31.64 2.32
N VAL A 87 1.00 32.34 2.80
CA VAL A 87 0.88 33.81 2.68
C VAL A 87 1.55 34.50 3.86
N GLU A 88 2.82 34.88 3.69
CA GLU A 88 3.51 35.75 4.66
C GLU A 88 2.79 37.11 4.77
N CYS A 89 2.20 37.38 5.94
CA CYS A 89 1.70 38.71 6.30
C CYS A 89 2.78 39.50 7.04
N MET A 90 2.87 40.80 6.76
CA MET A 90 4.10 41.58 6.94
C MET A 90 4.45 41.94 8.40
N SER A 91 5.75 42.18 8.61
CA SER A 91 6.26 43.15 9.59
C SER A 91 7.60 43.75 9.11
N ASP A 92 7.66 45.08 9.07
CA ASP A 92 8.84 45.93 8.81
C ASP A 92 9.99 45.70 9.83
N SER A 93 11.28 46.04 9.66
CA SER A 93 12.16 46.56 8.59
C SER A 93 13.65 46.50 9.11
N VAL A 94 14.76 47.02 8.57
CA VAL A 94 15.10 47.94 7.45
C VAL A 94 16.51 47.61 6.90
N THR A 95 16.77 47.85 5.60
CA THR A 95 18.10 48.09 4.94
C THR A 95 19.27 47.06 5.05
N ALA A 96 19.87 46.78 3.88
CA ALA A 96 21.18 46.13 3.68
C ALA A 96 22.34 47.19 3.66
N PRO A 97 23.66 46.91 3.40
CA PRO A 97 24.21 45.83 2.57
C PRO A 97 25.55 45.15 2.98
N LYS A 98 25.93 44.16 2.16
CA LYS A 98 27.13 43.30 2.17
C LYS A 98 28.48 44.02 2.35
N ARG A 99 29.44 43.40 3.05
CA ARG A 99 30.89 43.70 2.89
C ARG A 99 31.82 42.50 3.12
N ARG A 100 32.70 42.21 2.16
CA ARG A 100 33.79 41.20 2.26
C ARG A 100 34.96 41.71 3.11
N LYS A 101 35.64 40.83 3.87
CA LYS A 101 37.12 40.90 4.07
C LYS A 101 37.74 39.53 4.40
N ARG A 102 39.07 39.46 4.49
CA ARG A 102 39.93 38.26 4.37
C ARG A 102 40.50 37.78 5.72
N ARG A 103 40.88 36.47 5.75
CA ARG A 103 41.93 35.79 6.54
C ARG A 103 42.23 36.34 7.95
N GLY A 104 41.99 35.51 8.96
CA GLY A 104 42.82 35.40 10.16
C GLY A 104 43.25 33.94 10.33
N SER A 105 44.54 33.67 10.50
CA SER A 105 45.09 32.32 10.67
C SER A 105 45.64 32.14 12.08
N GLN A 106 44.98 31.32 12.89
CA GLN A 106 45.47 30.88 14.19
C GLN A 106 45.14 29.40 14.39
N THR A 107 46.17 28.57 14.45
CA THR A 107 46.12 27.25 15.08
C THR A 107 46.47 27.38 16.56
N PRO A 108 45.79 26.62 17.43
CA PRO A 108 46.55 25.95 18.48
C PRO A 108 46.13 24.49 18.72
N SER A 109 47.15 23.66 18.98
CA SER A 109 47.12 22.34 19.63
C SER A 109 46.36 21.17 18.98
N ALA A 110 46.89 19.98 19.25
CA ALA A 110 46.27 18.68 19.01
C ALA A 110 45.41 18.24 20.23
N ASP A 111 45.02 16.96 20.23
CA ASP A 111 44.33 16.23 21.31
C ASP A 111 42.86 16.57 21.57
N GLN A 112 42.10 16.70 20.48
CA GLN A 112 40.75 16.13 20.44
C GLN A 112 40.56 15.28 19.17
N PRO A 113 40.04 14.03 19.26
CA PRO A 113 39.57 13.33 18.07
C PRO A 113 38.42 14.14 17.45
N PRO A 114 38.31 14.21 16.12
CA PRO A 114 37.29 15.05 15.48
C PRO A 114 35.90 14.58 15.90
N ALA A 115 35.21 15.40 16.70
CA ALA A 115 33.87 15.13 17.16
C ALA A 115 32.95 14.96 15.94
N LYS A 116 32.60 13.70 15.63
CA LYS A 116 31.63 13.37 14.59
C LYS A 116 30.35 14.10 14.95
N ARG A 117 30.03 15.17 14.20
CA ARG A 117 28.75 15.90 14.32
C ARG A 117 27.64 14.87 14.24
N SER A 118 26.98 14.59 15.37
CA SER A 118 26.00 13.52 15.50
C SER A 118 24.67 13.91 14.86
N ARG A 119 24.68 14.02 13.53
CA ARG A 119 23.48 13.92 12.69
C ARG A 119 22.97 12.48 12.76
N GLY A 120 22.29 12.17 13.86
CA GLY A 120 21.76 10.86 14.15
C GLY A 120 20.95 10.91 15.44
N GLY A 121 19.64 10.76 15.32
CA GLY A 121 18.73 10.66 16.46
C GLY A 121 18.96 9.38 17.26
N SER A 122 18.27 9.27 18.39
CA SER A 122 18.52 8.19 19.35
C SER A 122 17.97 6.84 18.89
N ARG A 123 18.54 5.73 19.38
CA ARG A 123 17.95 4.39 19.29
C ARG A 123 17.34 4.02 20.63
N SER A 124 16.23 3.29 20.64
CA SER A 124 15.66 2.74 21.88
C SER A 124 16.67 1.85 22.62
N LEU A 125 16.46 1.64 23.93
CA LEU A 125 17.32 0.77 24.74
C LEU A 125 17.31 -0.68 24.22
N LEU A 126 16.21 -1.16 23.63
CA LEU A 126 16.17 -2.49 23.02
C LEU A 126 16.81 -2.53 21.62
N ALA A 127 16.70 -1.47 20.82
CA ALA A 127 17.37 -1.39 19.52
C ALA A 127 18.91 -1.30 19.63
N GLN A 128 19.42 -0.93 20.80
CA GLN A 128 20.85 -0.99 21.15
C GLN A 128 21.32 -2.40 21.53
N LYS A 129 20.45 -3.25 22.08
CA LYS A 129 20.77 -4.66 22.39
C LYS A 129 20.89 -5.50 21.11
N GLU A 130 21.74 -6.53 21.13
CA GLU A 130 21.73 -7.60 20.13
C GLU A 130 20.53 -8.52 20.34
N TYR A 131 20.03 -9.14 19.27
CA TYR A 131 18.84 -10.00 19.33
C TYR A 131 19.02 -11.22 20.27
N SER A 132 20.22 -11.81 20.30
CA SER A 132 20.61 -12.89 21.22
C SER A 132 20.61 -12.49 22.71
N LYS A 133 20.65 -11.18 23.01
CA LYS A 133 20.66 -10.60 24.36
C LYS A 133 19.27 -10.09 24.79
N LEU A 134 18.21 -10.41 24.03
CA LEU A 134 16.82 -10.10 24.38
C LEU A 134 16.17 -11.27 25.14
N THR A 135 15.55 -10.96 26.28
CA THR A 135 14.69 -11.88 27.02
C THR A 135 13.40 -12.20 26.23
N ALA A 136 12.73 -13.30 26.57
CA ALA A 136 11.44 -13.68 25.97
C ALA A 136 10.33 -12.60 26.13
N ALA A 137 10.44 -11.75 27.16
CA ALA A 137 9.55 -10.59 27.34
C ALA A 137 9.91 -9.43 26.38
N GLU A 138 11.19 -9.12 26.21
CA GLU A 138 11.65 -8.10 25.25
C GLU A 138 11.42 -8.52 23.78
N LYS A 139 11.46 -9.83 23.50
CA LYS A 139 11.02 -10.39 22.21
C LYS A 139 9.50 -10.36 22.02
N ALA A 140 8.71 -10.26 23.09
CA ALA A 140 7.25 -10.12 23.00
C ALA A 140 6.80 -8.65 22.83
N MET A 141 7.58 -7.68 23.32
CA MET A 141 7.18 -6.26 23.36
C MET A 141 7.15 -5.58 21.98
N VAL A 142 6.28 -4.58 21.87
CA VAL A 142 6.21 -3.61 20.77
C VAL A 142 6.55 -2.24 21.37
N GLU A 143 7.68 -1.64 20.98
CA GLU A 143 8.02 -0.28 21.41
C GLU A 143 7.27 0.76 20.56
N THR A 144 6.73 1.80 21.20
CA THR A 144 6.31 3.03 20.52
C THR A 144 7.52 3.96 20.38
N PRO A 145 7.84 4.49 19.18
CA PRO A 145 8.93 5.45 19.04
C PRO A 145 8.65 6.74 19.82
N LYS A 146 9.72 7.38 20.30
CA LYS A 146 9.69 8.76 20.79
C LYS A 146 10.09 9.70 19.66
N ASP A 147 9.76 10.99 19.79
CA ASP A 147 10.24 12.00 18.84
C ASP A 147 11.79 11.98 18.74
N GLY A 148 12.30 12.21 17.53
CA GLY A 148 13.72 12.11 17.20
C GLY A 148 14.34 10.70 17.32
N MET A 149 13.55 9.64 17.49
CA MET A 149 14.05 8.25 17.55
C MET A 149 14.19 7.65 16.15
N VAL A 150 15.40 7.18 15.79
CA VAL A 150 15.68 6.62 14.44
C VAL A 150 15.46 5.11 14.34
N SER A 151 15.42 4.39 15.47
CA SER A 151 15.18 2.94 15.49
C SER A 151 14.74 2.45 16.88
N TRP A 152 13.78 1.54 16.88
CA TRP A 152 13.19 0.86 18.03
C TRP A 152 12.96 -0.62 17.70
N ARG A 153 12.37 -1.43 18.61
CA ARG A 153 12.05 -2.84 18.36
C ARG A 153 10.55 -3.15 18.42
N HIS A 154 10.10 -3.93 17.45
CA HIS A 154 8.79 -4.58 17.42
C HIS A 154 9.00 -6.11 17.46
N HIS A 155 8.42 -6.80 18.44
CA HIS A 155 8.58 -8.24 18.66
C HIS A 155 10.04 -8.73 18.54
N GLY A 156 10.98 -7.99 19.13
CA GLY A 156 12.41 -8.29 19.06
C GLY A 156 13.10 -8.00 17.72
N ILE A 157 12.42 -7.53 16.67
CA ILE A 157 13.01 -7.07 15.39
C ILE A 157 13.27 -5.56 15.47
N ARG A 158 14.45 -5.08 15.05
CA ARG A 158 14.68 -3.64 14.85
C ARG A 158 13.84 -3.13 13.70
N VAL A 159 13.10 -2.07 13.95
CA VAL A 159 12.43 -1.25 12.94
C VAL A 159 13.02 0.15 12.93
N LYS A 160 12.80 0.88 11.84
CA LYS A 160 13.12 2.30 11.66
C LYS A 160 11.94 2.99 10.98
N HIS A 161 11.86 4.31 11.03
CA HIS A 161 11.03 5.04 10.07
C HIS A 161 11.47 4.73 8.63
N ALA A 162 10.55 4.80 7.66
CA ALA A 162 10.96 4.79 6.26
C ALA A 162 11.85 6.02 5.99
N ASP A 163 12.73 5.93 4.99
CA ASP A 163 13.86 6.85 4.91
C ASP A 163 13.43 8.31 4.64
N PRO A 164 13.64 9.26 5.58
CA PRO A 164 13.20 10.64 5.42
C PRO A 164 14.07 11.43 4.44
N SER A 165 15.18 10.88 3.94
CA SER A 165 15.95 11.49 2.85
C SER A 165 15.30 11.29 1.47
N SER A 166 14.38 10.34 1.33
CA SER A 166 13.57 10.19 0.11
C SER A 166 12.38 11.15 0.14
N THR A 167 12.61 12.38 -0.31
CA THR A 167 11.59 13.43 -0.45
C THR A 167 10.47 13.09 -1.44
N LYS A 168 10.62 12.01 -2.23
CA LYS A 168 9.67 11.61 -3.28
C LYS A 168 8.41 10.90 -2.75
N ASN A 169 8.46 10.26 -1.58
CA ASN A 169 7.32 9.55 -1.00
C ASN A 169 7.34 9.62 0.54
N SER A 170 6.56 10.52 1.14
CA SER A 170 6.07 10.34 2.52
C SER A 170 5.08 9.16 2.57
N GLN A 171 4.86 8.58 3.76
CA GLN A 171 3.76 7.61 3.92
C GLN A 171 2.41 8.34 3.87
N THR A 172 1.37 7.67 3.36
CA THR A 172 0.00 8.21 3.38
C THR A 172 -0.41 8.53 4.83
N LEU A 173 -0.97 9.72 5.05
CA LEU A 173 -1.21 10.27 6.38
C LEU A 173 -2.03 9.32 7.27
N GLY A 174 -1.50 9.04 8.47
CA GLY A 174 -2.13 8.18 9.48
C GLY A 174 -1.82 6.69 9.39
N PHE A 175 -1.22 6.20 8.30
CA PHE A 175 -0.77 4.79 8.21
C PHE A 175 0.59 4.56 8.90
N PRO A 176 0.91 3.32 9.31
CA PRO A 176 2.23 2.97 9.84
C PRO A 176 3.37 3.33 8.88
N ASP A 177 4.28 4.22 9.31
CA ASP A 177 5.50 4.62 8.60
C ASP A 177 6.75 4.06 9.28
N TYR A 178 6.85 2.73 9.29
CA TYR A 178 8.04 2.01 9.74
C TYR A 178 8.35 0.79 8.87
N SER A 179 9.63 0.45 8.79
CA SER A 179 10.15 -0.70 8.04
C SER A 179 11.15 -1.50 8.88
N PRO A 180 11.25 -2.84 8.67
CA PRO A 180 12.30 -3.66 9.25
C PRO A 180 13.70 -3.13 8.95
N ASN A 181 14.61 -3.28 9.89
CA ASN A 181 16.03 -3.07 9.63
C ASN A 181 16.56 -4.24 8.80
N ARG A 182 17.26 -3.94 7.69
CA ARG A 182 17.84 -4.95 6.79
C ARG A 182 18.65 -6.05 7.49
N HIS A 183 19.29 -5.71 8.63
CA HIS A 183 20.12 -6.65 9.40
C HIS A 183 19.34 -7.60 10.32
N ASP A 184 18.02 -7.43 10.45
CA ASP A 184 17.11 -8.34 11.19
C ASP A 184 16.13 -9.05 10.21
N LEU A 185 16.30 -8.95 8.89
CA LEU A 185 15.40 -9.57 7.90
C LEU A 185 15.40 -11.10 7.97
N ASP A 186 16.54 -11.74 8.24
CA ASP A 186 16.62 -13.20 8.34
C ASP A 186 15.95 -13.73 9.62
N LEU A 187 15.86 -12.89 10.66
CA LEU A 187 15.04 -13.15 11.84
C LEU A 187 13.54 -13.03 11.55
N LEU A 188 13.11 -12.19 10.59
CA LEU A 188 11.72 -12.16 10.12
C LEU A 188 11.39 -13.37 9.26
N LYS A 189 12.25 -13.67 8.27
CA LYS A 189 12.10 -14.80 7.35
C LYS A 189 11.96 -16.12 8.11
N ALA A 190 12.76 -16.35 9.15
CA ALA A 190 12.73 -17.56 9.98
C ALA A 190 11.50 -17.70 10.90
N ARG A 191 10.61 -16.69 10.97
CA ARG A 191 9.35 -16.73 11.75
C ARG A 191 8.12 -17.03 10.91
N PHE A 192 8.25 -16.97 9.59
CA PHE A 192 7.11 -17.11 8.69
C PHE A 192 6.82 -18.59 8.42
N ASN A 193 5.57 -19.00 8.68
CA ASN A 193 5.03 -20.27 8.24
C ASN A 193 4.13 -20.01 7.01
N PRO A 194 4.51 -20.44 5.80
CA PRO A 194 3.72 -20.23 4.59
C PRO A 194 2.34 -20.87 4.62
N GLU A 195 2.20 -22.03 5.27
CA GLU A 195 0.98 -22.84 5.31
C GLU A 195 -0.07 -22.22 6.25
N ASP A 196 0.35 -21.70 7.41
CA ASP A 196 -0.49 -20.92 8.32
C ASP A 196 -0.98 -19.63 7.66
N PHE A 197 -0.10 -18.93 6.93
CA PHE A 197 -0.49 -17.72 6.21
C PHE A 197 -1.35 -18.03 4.98
N HIS A 198 -1.15 -19.17 4.32
CA HIS A 198 -2.04 -19.65 3.28
C HIS A 198 -3.44 -19.95 3.84
N ARG A 199 -3.52 -20.67 4.97
CA ARG A 199 -4.79 -20.94 5.66
C ARG A 199 -5.52 -19.64 6.05
N LEU A 200 -4.83 -18.67 6.66
CA LEU A 200 -5.39 -17.34 6.93
C LEU A 200 -6.00 -16.71 5.66
N LEU A 201 -5.31 -16.83 4.53
CA LEU A 201 -5.76 -16.31 3.24
C LEU A 201 -6.85 -17.15 2.54
N THR A 202 -7.16 -18.37 2.98
CA THR A 202 -8.13 -19.27 2.31
C THR A 202 -9.28 -19.76 3.20
N THR A 203 -9.23 -19.52 4.51
CA THR A 203 -10.33 -19.82 5.43
C THR A 203 -10.92 -18.58 6.11
N VAL A 204 -10.08 -17.58 6.45
CA VAL A 204 -10.54 -16.35 7.14
C VAL A 204 -10.88 -15.24 6.15
N PHE A 205 -10.25 -15.22 4.96
CA PHE A 205 -10.44 -14.20 3.93
C PHE A 205 -10.42 -12.75 4.49
N PRO A 206 -9.41 -12.34 5.28
CA PRO A 206 -9.47 -11.15 6.13
C PRO A 206 -9.68 -9.82 5.38
N TRP A 207 -9.45 -9.80 4.05
CA TRP A 207 -9.75 -8.65 3.21
C TRP A 207 -11.23 -8.50 2.83
N ARG A 208 -12.02 -9.60 2.84
CA ARG A 208 -13.49 -9.56 2.72
C ARG A 208 -14.04 -8.96 3.99
N GLN A 209 -13.72 -9.54 5.15
CA GLN A 209 -14.09 -9.00 6.45
C GLN A 209 -13.74 -7.50 6.58
N MET A 210 -12.51 -7.09 6.23
CA MET A 210 -12.12 -5.67 6.24
C MET A 210 -13.03 -4.77 5.39
N TYR A 211 -13.59 -5.27 4.28
CA TYR A 211 -14.53 -4.57 3.40
C TYR A 211 -15.99 -4.62 3.90
N ASP A 212 -16.37 -5.72 4.54
CA ASP A 212 -17.72 -5.93 5.08
C ASP A 212 -17.92 -5.09 6.36
N ASP A 213 -16.92 -5.10 7.25
CA ASP A 213 -16.83 -4.33 8.50
C ASP A 213 -16.48 -2.83 8.29
N ARG A 214 -16.37 -2.36 7.04
CA ARG A 214 -15.93 -0.99 6.72
C ARG A 214 -16.93 0.07 7.20
N VAL A 215 -16.46 1.30 7.38
CA VAL A 215 -17.36 2.45 7.62
C VAL A 215 -18.26 2.68 6.40
N LYS A 216 -19.58 2.65 6.61
CA LYS A 216 -20.61 2.89 5.57
C LYS A 216 -21.39 4.19 5.74
N GLU A 217 -21.09 4.99 6.76
CA GLU A 217 -21.69 6.32 6.97
C GLU A 217 -20.82 7.41 6.34
N LEU A 218 -21.45 8.49 5.88
CA LEU A 218 -20.78 9.77 5.61
C LEU A 218 -20.68 10.60 6.90
N TYR A 219 -19.52 11.17 7.15
CA TYR A 219 -19.20 11.91 8.38
C TYR A 219 -19.06 13.42 8.17
N PHE A 220 -18.78 13.88 6.94
CA PHE A 220 -18.46 15.27 6.62
C PHE A 220 -19.34 15.86 5.48
N HIS A 221 -20.24 15.06 4.91
CA HIS A 221 -21.16 15.44 3.84
C HIS A 221 -22.51 14.73 4.00
N ARG A 222 -23.61 15.42 3.65
CA ARG A 222 -24.92 14.79 3.48
C ARG A 222 -25.12 14.42 2.01
N LEU A 223 -25.85 13.34 1.74
CA LEU A 223 -26.05 12.79 0.40
C LEU A 223 -26.84 13.76 -0.50
N GLU A 224 -27.78 14.52 0.08
CA GLU A 224 -28.54 15.57 -0.61
C GLU A 224 -27.69 16.81 -1.01
N ASP A 225 -26.54 17.02 -0.36
CA ASP A 225 -25.58 18.10 -0.68
C ASP A 225 -24.54 17.67 -1.73
N LEU A 226 -24.55 16.41 -2.18
CA LEU A 226 -23.62 15.90 -3.18
C LEU A 226 -24.15 16.16 -4.60
N SER A 227 -23.26 16.66 -5.47
CA SER A 227 -23.52 16.69 -6.90
C SER A 227 -23.46 15.28 -7.49
N ASP A 228 -24.06 15.08 -8.66
CA ASP A 228 -23.88 13.91 -9.53
C ASP A 228 -22.46 13.34 -9.55
N ALA A 229 -21.45 14.22 -9.62
CA ALA A 229 -20.04 13.85 -9.69
C ALA A 229 -19.51 13.32 -8.34
N GLY A 230 -20.05 13.80 -7.22
CA GLY A 230 -19.80 13.30 -5.88
C GLY A 230 -20.44 11.94 -5.62
N VAL A 231 -21.72 11.76 -6.02
CA VAL A 231 -22.41 10.45 -5.92
C VAL A 231 -21.67 9.40 -6.76
N LYS A 232 -21.46 9.68 -8.06
CA LYS A 232 -20.70 8.81 -8.98
C LYS A 232 -19.22 8.61 -8.60
N PHE A 233 -18.71 9.39 -7.63
CA PHE A 233 -17.41 9.14 -7.01
C PHE A 233 -17.51 8.13 -5.86
N LEU A 234 -18.53 8.25 -5.00
CA LEU A 234 -18.77 7.28 -3.94
C LEU A 234 -19.02 5.88 -4.53
N ASP A 235 -19.93 5.76 -5.50
CA ASP A 235 -20.22 4.49 -6.19
C ASP A 235 -18.94 3.86 -6.76
N GLY A 236 -18.21 4.63 -7.57
CA GLY A 236 -16.96 4.18 -8.20
C GLY A 236 -15.79 3.95 -7.23
N MET A 237 -15.87 4.46 -5.99
CA MET A 237 -14.97 4.08 -4.90
C MET A 237 -15.43 2.79 -4.22
N VAL A 238 -16.73 2.60 -3.97
CA VAL A 238 -17.31 1.37 -3.40
C VAL A 238 -16.93 0.15 -4.25
N ASP A 239 -17.10 0.25 -5.57
CA ASP A 239 -16.66 -0.76 -6.55
C ASP A 239 -15.14 -1.00 -6.49
N PHE A 240 -14.36 0.08 -6.49
CA PHE A 240 -12.90 0.00 -6.50
C PHE A 240 -12.35 -0.61 -5.21
N MET A 241 -12.94 -0.31 -4.06
CA MET A 241 -12.60 -0.91 -2.77
C MET A 241 -12.99 -2.39 -2.73
N ASN A 242 -14.17 -2.77 -3.22
CA ASN A 242 -14.62 -4.16 -3.27
C ASN A 242 -13.66 -5.01 -4.12
N GLY A 243 -13.55 -4.69 -5.41
CA GLY A 243 -12.78 -5.44 -6.39
C GLY A 243 -11.26 -5.44 -6.17
N ASN A 244 -10.74 -4.55 -5.31
CA ASN A 244 -9.31 -4.48 -4.97
C ASN A 244 -9.03 -4.67 -3.47
N SER A 245 -10.03 -5.06 -2.67
CA SER A 245 -9.95 -5.25 -1.21
C SER A 245 -8.74 -6.07 -0.76
N ARG A 246 -8.50 -7.21 -1.42
CA ARG A 246 -7.31 -8.07 -1.19
C ARG A 246 -5.98 -7.33 -1.39
N ALA A 247 -5.92 -6.38 -2.32
CA ALA A 247 -4.71 -5.61 -2.59
C ALA A 247 -4.53 -4.41 -1.63
N PHE A 248 -5.61 -3.84 -1.09
CA PHE A 248 -5.53 -2.94 0.07
C PHE A 248 -4.99 -3.71 1.28
N TRP A 249 -5.63 -4.81 1.66
CA TRP A 249 -5.22 -5.62 2.81
C TRP A 249 -3.77 -6.12 2.68
N ASN A 250 -3.39 -6.65 1.50
CA ASN A 250 -2.01 -7.10 1.24
C ASN A 250 -0.96 -6.00 1.42
N ALA A 251 -1.28 -4.75 1.08
CA ALA A 251 -0.39 -3.60 1.25
C ALA A 251 -0.35 -3.11 2.70
N LEU A 252 -1.45 -3.25 3.44
CA LEU A 252 -1.60 -2.85 4.83
C LEU A 252 -1.07 -3.89 5.84
N HIS A 253 -0.76 -5.11 5.40
CA HIS A 253 -0.33 -6.24 6.25
C HIS A 253 0.91 -6.94 5.68
N TRP A 254 1.96 -6.18 5.34
CA TRP A 254 3.10 -6.70 4.56
C TRP A 254 4.12 -7.46 5.42
N ILE A 255 4.07 -8.80 5.36
CA ILE A 255 5.06 -9.68 5.99
C ILE A 255 6.27 -9.83 5.06
N MET A 256 7.48 -9.74 5.62
CA MET A 256 8.72 -10.12 4.93
C MET A 256 9.04 -11.59 5.20
N PHE A 257 9.21 -12.38 4.13
CA PHE A 257 9.51 -13.81 4.21
C PHE A 257 10.38 -14.25 3.01
N LEU A 258 10.98 -15.45 3.09
CA LEU A 258 11.64 -16.04 1.93
C LEU A 258 10.56 -16.61 1.00
N PRO A 259 10.50 -16.23 -0.29
CA PRO A 259 9.55 -16.81 -1.22
C PRO A 259 9.83 -18.29 -1.51
N GLY A 260 11.03 -18.81 -1.18
CA GLY A 260 11.40 -20.18 -1.49
C GLY A 260 11.45 -20.41 -3.00
N ASP A 261 11.07 -21.61 -3.42
CA ASP A 261 10.87 -21.95 -4.83
C ASP A 261 9.63 -21.23 -5.40
N VAL A 262 9.61 -20.97 -6.71
CA VAL A 262 8.52 -20.27 -7.42
C VAL A 262 7.19 -20.98 -7.19
N ASP A 263 7.20 -22.31 -7.27
CA ASP A 263 6.03 -23.17 -7.11
C ASP A 263 5.60 -23.42 -5.67
N SER A 264 6.42 -23.04 -4.70
CA SER A 264 6.07 -23.19 -3.29
C SER A 264 4.88 -22.30 -2.91
N VAL A 265 4.21 -22.65 -1.80
CA VAL A 265 3.12 -21.84 -1.22
C VAL A 265 3.60 -20.41 -0.94
N ALA A 266 4.83 -20.23 -0.46
CA ALA A 266 5.45 -18.92 -0.26
C ALA A 266 5.64 -18.17 -1.59
N GLY A 267 6.19 -18.83 -2.62
CA GLY A 267 6.48 -18.24 -3.93
C GLY A 267 5.21 -17.74 -4.61
N LYS A 268 4.19 -18.60 -4.69
CA LYS A 268 2.86 -18.28 -5.25
C LYS A 268 2.17 -17.14 -4.48
N ILE A 269 2.24 -17.12 -3.15
CA ILE A 269 1.73 -15.99 -2.33
C ILE A 269 2.50 -14.69 -2.63
N HIS A 270 3.83 -14.71 -2.56
CA HIS A 270 4.67 -13.54 -2.79
C HIS A 270 4.46 -12.95 -4.18
N ALA A 271 4.46 -13.79 -5.23
CA ALA A 271 4.22 -13.38 -6.61
C ALA A 271 2.81 -12.79 -6.80
N ARG A 272 1.77 -13.33 -6.15
CA ARG A 272 0.41 -12.78 -6.19
C ARG A 272 0.33 -11.42 -5.49
N ARG A 273 0.98 -11.25 -4.33
CA ARG A 273 1.05 -9.98 -3.59
C ARG A 273 1.78 -8.89 -4.39
N ARG A 274 2.97 -9.22 -4.92
CA ARG A 274 3.83 -8.31 -5.70
C ARG A 274 3.13 -7.84 -6.98
N ARG A 275 2.51 -8.76 -7.74
CA ARG A 275 1.76 -8.43 -8.98
C ARG A 275 0.55 -7.51 -8.73
N ALA A 276 -0.10 -7.60 -7.57
CA ALA A 276 -1.30 -6.81 -7.26
C ALA A 276 -1.02 -5.36 -6.80
N HIS A 277 0.07 -5.12 -6.06
CA HIS A 277 0.29 -3.85 -5.36
C HIS A 277 0.42 -2.64 -6.30
N ASN A 278 1.42 -2.65 -7.19
CA ASN A 278 1.74 -1.48 -8.02
C ASN A 278 0.58 -1.10 -8.99
N PRO A 279 -0.10 -2.05 -9.67
CA PRO A 279 -1.23 -1.72 -10.54
C PRO A 279 -2.47 -1.20 -9.80
N VAL A 280 -2.69 -1.59 -8.53
CA VAL A 280 -3.78 -1.05 -7.71
C VAL A 280 -3.44 0.37 -7.25
N SER A 281 -2.22 0.60 -6.78
CA SER A 281 -1.74 1.94 -6.41
C SER A 281 -1.86 2.94 -7.57
N LYS A 282 -1.33 2.59 -8.75
CA LYS A 282 -1.39 3.45 -9.95
C LYS A 282 -2.83 3.69 -10.43
N ARG A 283 -3.73 2.69 -10.35
CA ARG A 283 -5.17 2.88 -10.66
C ARG A 283 -5.88 3.78 -9.64
N GLY A 284 -5.65 3.59 -8.34
CA GLY A 284 -6.23 4.42 -7.28
C GLY A 284 -5.82 5.89 -7.39
N ALA A 285 -4.53 6.16 -7.61
CA ALA A 285 -4.03 7.51 -7.85
C ALA A 285 -4.64 8.15 -9.10
N THR A 286 -4.87 7.37 -10.16
CA THR A 286 -5.53 7.82 -11.40
C THR A 286 -7.02 8.11 -11.18
N LEU A 287 -7.72 7.27 -10.41
CA LEU A 287 -9.11 7.45 -10.01
C LEU A 287 -9.29 8.77 -9.25
N VAL A 288 -8.48 9.00 -8.21
CA VAL A 288 -8.48 10.25 -7.43
C VAL A 288 -8.23 11.48 -8.32
N LYS A 289 -7.21 11.44 -9.19
CA LYS A 289 -6.90 12.54 -10.13
C LYS A 289 -8.07 12.83 -11.09
N ARG A 290 -8.72 11.79 -11.61
CA ARG A 290 -9.91 11.91 -12.49
C ARG A 290 -11.06 12.60 -11.78
N HIS A 291 -11.40 12.18 -10.56
CA HIS A 291 -12.51 12.76 -9.81
C HIS A 291 -12.23 14.19 -9.33
N LYS A 292 -11.00 14.52 -8.92
CA LYS A 292 -10.59 15.92 -8.69
C LYS A 292 -10.78 16.79 -9.94
N ARG A 293 -10.36 16.32 -11.12
CA ARG A 293 -10.57 17.04 -12.40
C ARG A 293 -12.06 17.23 -12.74
N ASN A 294 -12.92 16.31 -12.32
CA ASN A 294 -14.37 16.37 -12.52
C ASN A 294 -15.11 17.23 -11.45
N GLY A 295 -14.39 17.99 -10.62
CA GLY A 295 -14.98 18.91 -9.64
C GLY A 295 -15.45 18.26 -8.33
N VAL A 296 -15.04 17.04 -8.02
CA VAL A 296 -15.38 16.39 -6.74
C VAL A 296 -14.68 17.11 -5.59
N ARG A 297 -15.46 17.48 -4.55
CA ARG A 297 -15.00 18.22 -3.36
C ARG A 297 -13.80 17.51 -2.71
N ALA A 298 -12.73 18.25 -2.43
CA ALA A 298 -11.51 17.71 -1.82
C ALA A 298 -11.76 17.06 -0.44
N SER A 299 -12.73 17.57 0.32
CA SER A 299 -13.19 17.02 1.60
C SER A 299 -13.74 15.59 1.49
N LEU A 300 -14.33 15.20 0.35
CA LEU A 300 -14.95 13.88 0.16
C LEU A 300 -13.91 12.74 0.11
N PHE A 301 -12.63 13.05 -0.15
CA PHE A 301 -11.50 12.10 -0.07
C PHE A 301 -11.00 11.85 1.36
N TYR A 302 -11.59 12.51 2.37
CA TYR A 302 -11.29 12.28 3.78
C TYR A 302 -12.38 11.47 4.50
N GLU A 303 -13.51 11.20 3.84
CA GLU A 303 -14.58 10.34 4.37
C GLU A 303 -14.02 8.97 4.80
N PRO A 304 -14.40 8.41 5.96
CA PRO A 304 -13.78 7.18 6.45
C PRO A 304 -14.17 5.95 5.60
N GLY A 305 -15.35 5.99 4.98
CA GLY A 305 -15.77 5.00 3.99
C GLY A 305 -15.03 5.10 2.66
N VAL A 306 -14.20 6.13 2.42
CA VAL A 306 -13.40 6.30 1.20
C VAL A 306 -11.96 5.90 1.49
N TRP A 307 -11.65 4.62 1.27
CA TRP A 307 -10.35 4.04 1.64
C TRP A 307 -9.16 4.69 0.93
N LYS A 308 -8.10 4.90 1.71
CA LYS A 308 -6.83 5.47 1.25
C LYS A 308 -5.84 4.34 1.00
N TYR A 309 -5.20 4.34 -0.16
CA TYR A 309 -4.12 3.39 -0.46
C TYR A 309 -2.81 3.88 0.19
N PRO A 310 -2.02 3.00 0.84
CA PRO A 310 -0.78 3.42 1.49
C PRO A 310 0.32 3.62 0.43
N ALA A 311 1.05 4.73 0.52
CA ALA A 311 2.15 5.07 -0.40
C ALA A 311 3.36 4.13 -0.23
N LYS A 312 3.53 3.53 0.95
CA LYS A 312 4.49 2.46 1.25
C LYS A 312 3.76 1.30 1.92
N VAL A 313 4.14 0.07 1.63
CA VAL A 313 3.56 -1.11 2.31
C VAL A 313 3.75 -1.02 3.83
N CYS A 314 2.68 -1.25 4.59
CA CYS A 314 2.70 -1.20 6.06
C CYS A 314 3.14 -2.56 6.59
N HIS A 315 4.38 -2.66 7.07
CA HIS A 315 4.96 -3.93 7.47
C HIS A 315 4.23 -4.56 8.66
N TRP A 316 3.86 -5.83 8.55
CA TRP A 316 3.47 -6.67 9.68
C TRP A 316 4.70 -7.45 10.15
N ILE A 317 5.02 -7.30 11.44
CA ILE A 317 6.10 -8.00 12.13
C ILE A 317 5.50 -9.22 12.86
N PRO A 318 5.73 -10.48 12.42
CA PRO A 318 5.27 -11.65 13.17
C PRO A 318 6.01 -11.79 14.50
N LYS A 319 5.34 -12.36 15.50
CA LYS A 319 5.94 -12.62 16.82
C LYS A 319 7.06 -13.63 16.75
N ASP A 320 7.95 -13.58 17.73
CA ASP A 320 9.03 -14.55 17.85
C ASP A 320 8.52 -15.88 18.41
N PRO A 321 8.86 -17.05 17.83
CA PRO A 321 8.53 -18.35 18.40
C PRO A 321 9.04 -18.59 19.84
N SER A 322 10.06 -17.86 20.28
CA SER A 322 10.58 -17.88 21.66
C SER A 322 10.07 -16.72 22.55
N ALA A 323 9.11 -15.92 22.07
CA ALA A 323 8.43 -14.92 22.90
C ALA A 323 7.46 -15.55 23.91
N LEU A 324 7.18 -14.84 25.00
CA LEU A 324 6.18 -15.26 25.98
C LEU A 324 4.78 -15.36 25.35
N HIS A 325 4.17 -16.55 25.48
CA HIS A 325 2.88 -16.92 24.89
C HIS A 325 2.90 -16.94 23.35
N GLN A 326 3.21 -18.12 22.79
CA GLN A 326 2.92 -18.41 21.38
C GLN A 326 1.42 -18.23 21.10
N ARG A 327 1.10 -17.70 19.93
CA ARG A 327 -0.24 -17.26 19.51
C ARG A 327 -0.41 -17.57 18.04
N SER A 328 -1.60 -18.01 17.65
CA SER A 328 -1.92 -18.28 16.25
C SER A 328 -1.81 -17.01 15.41
N LEU A 329 -1.69 -17.16 14.09
CA LEU A 329 -1.48 -16.03 13.18
C LEU A 329 -2.71 -15.10 13.13
N GLU A 330 -3.88 -15.66 13.41
CA GLU A 330 -5.19 -15.02 13.52
C GLU A 330 -5.28 -14.11 14.79
N ASP A 331 -4.86 -14.60 15.98
CA ASP A 331 -4.75 -13.75 17.21
C ASP A 331 -3.59 -12.75 17.12
N GLN A 332 -2.59 -12.99 16.27
CA GLN A 332 -1.57 -11.99 15.96
C GLN A 332 -2.11 -10.86 15.06
N LEU A 333 -2.94 -11.18 14.05
CA LEU A 333 -3.60 -10.22 13.18
C LEU A 333 -4.57 -9.33 13.97
N ALA A 334 -5.53 -9.93 14.68
CA ALA A 334 -6.54 -9.17 15.44
C ALA A 334 -5.93 -8.21 16.49
N ARG A 335 -4.74 -8.52 17.01
CA ARG A 335 -3.99 -7.64 17.93
C ARG A 335 -3.18 -6.56 17.25
N LEU A 336 -2.69 -6.80 16.03
CA LEU A 336 -2.06 -5.77 15.21
C LEU A 336 -3.11 -4.73 14.84
N ASP A 337 -4.28 -5.19 14.40
CA ASP A 337 -5.34 -4.34 13.86
C ASP A 337 -6.02 -3.51 14.95
N ALA A 338 -6.23 -4.09 16.14
CA ALA A 338 -6.69 -3.35 17.32
C ALA A 338 -5.64 -2.36 17.88
N ALA A 339 -4.35 -2.57 17.62
CA ALA A 339 -3.27 -1.66 18.03
C ALA A 339 -2.97 -0.57 16.99
N GLU A 340 -3.23 -0.83 15.71
CA GLU A 340 -2.99 0.08 14.59
C GLU A 340 -4.23 0.17 13.66
N PRO A 341 -5.37 0.75 14.12
CA PRO A 341 -6.66 0.71 13.39
C PRO A 341 -6.65 1.28 11.97
N ALA A 342 -5.65 2.08 11.61
CA ALA A 342 -5.39 2.52 10.24
C ALA A 342 -5.29 1.35 9.24
N ARG A 343 -4.80 0.18 9.67
CA ARG A 343 -4.72 -1.03 8.82
C ARG A 343 -6.08 -1.55 8.35
N LEU A 344 -7.13 -1.29 9.12
CA LEU A 344 -8.54 -1.54 8.77
C LEU A 344 -9.29 -0.22 8.49
N GLN A 345 -8.57 0.77 7.93
CA GLN A 345 -9.13 2.07 7.49
C GLN A 345 -9.94 2.79 8.59
N TRP A 346 -9.51 2.64 9.84
CA TRP A 346 -10.12 3.23 11.05
C TRP A 346 -11.57 2.78 11.34
N ALA A 347 -12.03 1.67 10.77
CA ALA A 347 -13.37 1.12 11.03
C ALA A 347 -13.63 0.91 12.53
N HIS A 348 -12.75 0.15 13.19
CA HIS A 348 -12.90 -0.27 14.60
C HIS A 348 -12.30 0.71 15.64
N CYS A 349 -12.17 2.00 15.31
CA CYS A 349 -11.83 3.02 16.32
C CYS A 349 -12.95 3.15 17.37
N ALA A 350 -12.60 3.28 18.65
CA ALA A 350 -13.56 3.32 19.75
C ALA A 350 -14.29 4.68 19.87
N SER A 351 -13.80 5.71 19.17
CA SER A 351 -14.49 7.00 19.04
C SER A 351 -14.15 7.71 17.73
N ASP A 352 -15.05 8.60 17.31
CA ASP A 352 -14.86 9.54 16.20
C ASP A 352 -13.57 10.37 16.36
N LYS A 353 -13.23 10.75 17.60
CA LYS A 353 -12.00 11.48 17.94
C LYS A 353 -10.73 10.70 17.59
N GLU A 354 -10.73 9.38 17.78
CA GLU A 354 -9.63 8.50 17.37
C GLU A 354 -9.64 8.29 15.85
N ARG A 355 -10.83 8.02 15.28
CA ARG A 355 -11.01 7.81 13.83
C ARG A 355 -10.48 8.99 13.02
N PHE A 356 -10.66 10.22 13.51
CA PHE A 356 -10.27 11.46 12.81
C PHE A 356 -9.00 12.11 13.35
N ALA A 357 -8.24 11.46 14.23
CA ALA A 357 -6.99 12.01 14.76
C ALA A 357 -5.95 12.36 13.67
N HIS A 358 -6.05 11.72 12.49
CA HIS A 358 -5.19 11.91 11.32
C HIS A 358 -5.78 12.87 10.25
N ILE A 359 -6.98 13.42 10.47
CA ILE A 359 -7.68 14.27 9.50
C ILE A 359 -7.39 15.77 9.80
N PRO A 360 -7.25 16.64 8.77
CA PRO A 360 -7.10 18.09 8.97
C PRO A 360 -8.21 18.70 9.85
N VAL A 361 -7.94 19.83 10.50
CA VAL A 361 -8.92 20.49 11.40
C VAL A 361 -10.14 20.94 10.59
N GLU A 362 -9.88 21.55 9.44
CA GLU A 362 -10.81 22.19 8.51
C GLU A 362 -11.84 21.21 7.90
N VAL A 363 -11.54 19.90 7.95
CA VAL A 363 -12.46 18.83 7.55
C VAL A 363 -13.21 18.27 8.76
N ARG A 364 -12.57 18.20 9.94
CA ARG A 364 -13.24 17.78 11.19
C ARG A 364 -14.28 18.78 11.67
N ASP A 365 -14.12 20.05 11.34
CA ASP A 365 -15.12 21.10 11.61
C ASP A 365 -16.41 20.92 10.77
N LEU A 366 -16.42 19.98 9.82
CA LEU A 366 -17.61 19.56 9.04
C LEU A 366 -18.32 18.34 9.64
N LEU A 367 -17.94 17.86 10.84
CA LEU A 367 -18.45 16.62 11.41
C LEU A 367 -19.96 16.66 11.70
N ILE A 368 -20.70 15.77 11.05
CA ILE A 368 -22.15 15.61 11.18
C ILE A 368 -22.52 14.84 12.47
N PRO A 369 -23.57 15.24 13.22
CA PRO A 369 -24.11 14.48 14.35
C PRO A 369 -24.46 13.03 13.98
N ALA A 370 -24.27 12.08 14.90
CA ALA A 370 -24.39 10.64 14.59
C ALA A 370 -25.79 10.21 14.11
N ASP A 371 -26.82 10.94 14.52
CA ASP A 371 -28.23 10.78 14.15
C ASP A 371 -28.63 11.47 12.82
N GLU A 372 -27.73 12.26 12.23
CA GLU A 372 -27.94 12.99 10.96
C GLU A 372 -27.10 12.44 9.79
N ARG A 373 -26.36 11.33 9.99
CA ARG A 373 -25.44 10.75 8.99
C ARG A 373 -26.16 9.93 7.94
N ASP A 374 -25.95 10.29 6.68
CA ASP A 374 -26.39 9.49 5.55
C ASP A 374 -25.50 8.26 5.35
N LEU A 375 -26.09 7.15 4.91
CA LEU A 375 -25.35 5.97 4.49
C LEU A 375 -24.82 6.14 3.07
N ILE A 376 -23.54 5.81 2.87
CA ILE A 376 -22.99 5.44 1.58
C ILE A 376 -23.75 4.18 1.14
N SER A 377 -24.53 4.26 0.05
CA SER A 377 -25.16 3.08 -0.49
C SER A 377 -24.09 2.05 -0.82
N ASP A 378 -24.25 0.82 -0.31
CA ASP A 378 -23.70 -0.32 -1.02
C ASP A 378 -24.35 -0.29 -2.41
N ALA A 379 -23.55 -0.38 -3.48
CA ALA A 379 -24.09 -0.74 -4.77
C ALA A 379 -24.67 -2.15 -4.61
N ALA A 380 -25.97 -2.32 -4.88
CA ALA A 380 -26.63 -3.62 -4.79
C ALA A 380 -25.92 -4.62 -5.74
N PRO A 381 -25.80 -5.90 -5.34
CA PRO A 381 -24.86 -6.85 -5.93
C PRO A 381 -25.06 -7.11 -7.42
#